data_AF-A0A961X8I8-F1
#
_entry.id   AF-A0A961X8I8-F1
#
_cell.length_a   1.000
_cell.length_b   1.000
_cell.length_c   1.000
_cell.angle_alpha   90.00
_cell.angle_beta   90.00
_cell.angle_gamma   90.00
#
_symmetry.space_group_name_H-M   'P 1'
#
loop_
_entity.id
_entity.type
_entity.pdbx_description
1 polymer ?
#
loop_
_entity_poly.entity_id
_entity_poly.type
_entity_poly.pdbx_seq_one_letter_code
_entity_poly.pdbx_strand_id
1 'polypeptide(L)'
;GSANSDVPLNINPAMEVAKTAVLNDDDGNPGLTAGDTIDYTVTVTNTGNIRLTNVAVSDPYVTLTLQSGDTNSDNRLDVGEIWTYGGTTIVTQSDLDTLGGGDGDIDNTATVTSDQLPPQTADHELPIAPVSALEIKKTATVPVQQFPTVFSYDYQLTVRNTGAVTQTGIRISDDVAAAVAPAVLIGTPSAVVSGFAGSGGINGGYDGS
;
A
#
# COMPACT_ATOMS: atom_id res chain seq x y z
N GLY A 1 51.97 -47.06 -15.09
CA GLY A 1 51.45 -45.81 -14.50
C GLY A 1 49.96 -45.81 -14.71
N SER A 2 49.18 -45.67 -13.64
CA SER A 2 47.73 -45.46 -13.78
C SER A 2 47.51 -43.98 -14.05
N ALA A 3 46.93 -43.63 -15.20
CA ALA A 3 46.47 -42.28 -15.45
C ALA A 3 45.09 -42.15 -14.79
N ASN A 4 45.01 -41.45 -13.67
CA ASN A 4 43.72 -40.98 -13.18
C ASN A 4 43.34 -39.78 -14.04
N SER A 5 42.25 -39.90 -14.80
CA SER A 5 41.68 -38.78 -15.55
C SER A 5 40.63 -38.14 -14.66
N ASP A 6 41.02 -37.14 -13.87
CA ASP A 6 40.04 -36.32 -13.16
C ASP A 6 39.21 -35.55 -14.19
N VAL A 7 37.94 -35.93 -14.32
CA VAL A 7 36.95 -35.15 -15.06
C VAL A 7 36.53 -33.99 -14.15
N PRO A 8 36.74 -32.71 -14.55
CA PRO A 8 36.29 -31.59 -13.75
C PRO A 8 34.78 -31.65 -13.55
N LEU A 9 34.33 -31.53 -12.30
CA LEU A 9 32.91 -31.44 -12.00
C LEU A 9 32.39 -30.09 -12.52
N ASN A 10 31.42 -30.12 -13.43
CA ASN A 10 30.78 -28.89 -13.91
C ASN A 10 29.77 -28.42 -12.86
N ILE A 11 30.08 -27.34 -12.14
CA ILE A 11 29.21 -26.74 -11.13
C ILE A 11 28.38 -25.64 -11.78
N ASN A 12 27.06 -25.80 -11.76
CA ASN A 12 26.10 -24.88 -12.36
C ASN A 12 24.92 -24.65 -11.40
N PRO A 13 25.07 -23.79 -10.38
CA PRO A 13 23.93 -23.36 -9.56
C PRO A 13 22.95 -22.57 -10.42
N ALA A 14 21.67 -22.80 -10.21
CA ALA A 14 20.60 -22.03 -10.85
C ALA A 14 19.35 -22.09 -9.96
N MET A 15 18.57 -21.02 -9.98
CA MET A 15 17.26 -21.00 -9.36
C MET A 15 16.27 -20.23 -10.23
N GLU A 16 15.00 -20.58 -10.06
CA GLU A 16 13.84 -19.88 -10.61
C GLU A 16 12.99 -19.40 -9.44
N VAL A 17 12.50 -18.16 -9.53
CA VAL A 17 11.63 -17.55 -8.53
C VAL A 17 10.36 -17.12 -9.23
N ALA A 18 9.21 -17.49 -8.69
CA ALA A 18 7.93 -16.98 -9.13
C ALA A 18 7.15 -16.41 -7.96
N LYS A 19 6.33 -15.40 -8.24
CA LYS A 19 5.45 -14.75 -7.27
C LYS A 19 4.06 -14.65 -7.83
N THR A 20 3.08 -14.91 -6.99
CA THR A 20 1.65 -14.77 -7.30
C THR A 20 0.95 -14.08 -6.15
N ALA A 21 -0.13 -13.36 -6.46
CA ALA A 21 -1.00 -12.76 -5.48
C ALA A 21 -2.46 -13.16 -5.74
N VAL A 22 -3.24 -13.32 -4.68
CA VAL A 22 -4.69 -13.51 -4.74
C VAL A 22 -5.34 -12.41 -3.91
N LEU A 23 -6.16 -11.60 -4.57
CA LEU A 23 -7.02 -10.62 -3.92
C LEU A 23 -8.19 -11.32 -3.24
N ASN A 24 -8.39 -11.04 -1.96
CA ASN A 24 -9.58 -11.33 -1.21
C ASN A 24 -10.39 -10.04 -1.05
N ASP A 25 -11.51 -9.95 -1.77
CA ASP A 25 -12.46 -8.84 -1.68
C ASP A 25 -13.22 -8.94 -0.35
N ASP A 26 -12.78 -8.14 0.63
CA ASP A 26 -13.27 -8.18 2.01
C ASP A 26 -14.39 -7.16 2.26
N ASP A 27 -14.49 -6.13 1.40
CA ASP A 27 -15.48 -5.05 1.52
C ASP A 27 -16.64 -5.12 0.50
N GLY A 28 -16.55 -6.01 -0.48
CA GLY A 28 -17.53 -6.24 -1.55
C GLY A 28 -17.44 -5.23 -2.69
N ASN A 29 -16.42 -4.37 -2.72
CA ASN A 29 -16.20 -3.42 -3.80
C ASN A 29 -15.39 -4.08 -4.93
N PRO A 30 -15.74 -3.79 -6.19
CA PRO A 30 -15.03 -4.40 -7.31
C PRO A 30 -13.60 -3.87 -7.42
N GLY A 31 -12.63 -4.77 -7.34
CA GLY A 31 -11.20 -4.49 -7.48
C GLY A 31 -10.53 -4.22 -6.14
N LEU A 32 -9.22 -3.96 -6.14
CA LEU A 32 -8.47 -3.78 -4.90
C LEU A 32 -8.77 -2.43 -4.23
N THR A 33 -9.25 -2.45 -2.98
CA THR A 33 -9.48 -1.25 -2.15
C THR A 33 -8.70 -1.31 -0.83
N ALA A 34 -8.71 -0.19 -0.09
CA ALA A 34 -8.16 -0.18 1.26
C ALA A 34 -9.11 -0.93 2.21
N GLY A 35 -8.58 -1.96 2.88
CA GLY A 35 -9.34 -2.87 3.74
C GLY A 35 -9.30 -4.32 3.27
N ASP A 36 -9.09 -4.53 1.96
CA ASP A 36 -8.93 -5.86 1.37
C ASP A 36 -7.66 -6.56 1.84
N THR A 37 -7.65 -7.89 1.74
CA THR A 37 -6.46 -8.70 1.97
C THR A 37 -5.90 -9.27 0.67
N ILE A 38 -4.57 -9.43 0.64
CA ILE A 38 -3.86 -10.09 -0.46
C ILE A 38 -3.06 -11.26 0.11
N ASP A 39 -3.29 -12.45 -0.45
CA ASP A 39 -2.49 -13.65 -0.20
C ASP A 39 -1.36 -13.76 -1.22
N TYR A 40 -0.12 -13.63 -0.75
CA TYR A 40 1.08 -13.77 -1.56
C TYR A 40 1.65 -15.17 -1.44
N THR A 41 2.08 -15.72 -2.58
CA THR A 41 2.88 -16.95 -2.66
C THR A 41 4.14 -16.69 -3.45
N VAL A 42 5.29 -17.09 -2.91
CA VAL A 42 6.58 -17.09 -3.61
C VAL A 42 7.10 -18.51 -3.68
N THR A 43 7.40 -19.00 -4.89
CA THR A 43 8.05 -20.29 -5.09
C THR A 43 9.50 -20.09 -5.49
N VAL A 44 10.38 -20.91 -4.90
CA VAL A 44 11.81 -20.94 -5.20
C VAL A 44 12.19 -22.35 -5.61
N THR A 45 12.60 -22.52 -6.87
CA THR A 45 12.96 -23.82 -7.45
C THR A 45 14.45 -23.88 -7.73
N ASN A 46 15.14 -24.90 -7.24
CA ASN A 46 16.54 -25.13 -7.62
C ASN A 46 16.62 -25.94 -8.92
N THR A 47 16.89 -25.23 -10.01
CA THR A 47 17.05 -25.77 -11.37
C THR A 47 18.51 -26.09 -11.72
N GLY A 48 19.43 -25.86 -10.78
CA GLY A 48 20.85 -26.12 -10.92
C GLY A 48 21.21 -27.59 -10.71
N ASN A 49 22.51 -27.85 -10.61
CA ASN A 49 23.05 -29.19 -10.34
C ASN A 49 23.77 -29.32 -8.99
N ILE A 50 23.65 -28.30 -8.14
CA ILE A 50 24.10 -28.31 -6.75
C ILE A 50 23.01 -27.74 -5.85
N ARG A 51 23.00 -28.15 -4.58
CA ARG A 51 22.11 -27.59 -3.56
C ARG A 51 22.41 -26.11 -3.31
N LEU A 52 21.39 -25.36 -2.92
CA LEU A 52 21.52 -23.96 -2.49
C LEU A 52 21.41 -23.85 -0.96
N THR A 53 22.26 -23.02 -0.35
CA THR A 53 22.31 -22.81 1.10
C THR A 53 22.00 -21.36 1.46
N ASN A 54 21.55 -21.15 2.70
CA ASN A 54 21.12 -19.85 3.21
C ASN A 54 20.09 -19.18 2.30
N VAL A 55 19.15 -19.99 1.78
CA VAL A 55 18.04 -19.49 0.97
C VAL A 55 17.12 -18.65 1.86
N ALA A 56 17.02 -17.36 1.55
CA ALA A 56 16.18 -16.42 2.28
C ALA A 56 15.29 -15.68 1.29
N VAL A 57 14.00 -15.58 1.62
CA VAL A 57 13.00 -14.83 0.85
C VAL A 57 12.57 -13.65 1.69
N SER A 58 12.61 -12.47 1.09
CA SER A 58 12.24 -11.20 1.73
C SER A 58 11.37 -10.39 0.81
N ASP A 59 10.45 -9.64 1.39
CA ASP A 59 9.51 -8.80 0.67
C ASP A 59 9.26 -7.54 1.54
N PRO A 60 9.34 -6.33 0.96
CA PRO A 60 9.19 -5.09 1.72
C PRO A 60 7.75 -4.83 2.15
N TYR A 61 6.76 -5.45 1.50
CA TYR A 61 5.34 -5.21 1.73
C TYR A 61 4.68 -6.30 2.60
N VAL A 62 5.10 -7.56 2.47
CA VAL A 62 4.51 -8.70 3.20
C VAL A 62 5.56 -9.51 3.94
N THR A 63 5.23 -9.99 5.14
CA THR A 63 6.05 -10.98 5.83
C THR A 63 5.79 -12.37 5.26
N LEU A 64 6.81 -12.97 4.65
CA LEU A 64 6.75 -14.30 4.05
C LEU A 64 7.33 -15.36 4.98
N THR A 65 6.67 -16.52 5.06
CA THR A 65 7.11 -17.66 5.86
C THR A 65 7.12 -18.93 5.02
N LEU A 66 8.12 -19.80 5.24
CA LEU A 66 8.21 -21.08 4.55
C LEU A 66 7.01 -21.96 4.94
N GLN A 67 6.19 -22.35 3.96
CA GLN A 67 5.01 -23.18 4.14
C GLN A 67 5.28 -24.65 3.82
N SER A 68 6.12 -24.90 2.81
CA SER A 68 6.44 -26.26 2.35
C SER A 68 7.70 -26.30 1.50
N GLY A 69 8.23 -27.51 1.27
CA GLY A 69 9.33 -27.76 0.34
C GLY A 69 10.58 -28.35 0.98
N ASP A 70 10.92 -27.93 2.21
CA ASP A 70 12.03 -28.48 2.98
C ASP A 70 11.65 -29.82 3.65
N THR A 71 11.48 -30.85 2.82
CA THR A 71 10.96 -32.16 3.26
C THR A 71 11.90 -32.93 4.17
N ASN A 72 13.21 -32.68 4.06
CA ASN A 72 14.24 -33.31 4.87
C ASN A 72 14.65 -32.44 6.10
N SER A 73 14.13 -31.21 6.19
CA SER A 73 14.35 -30.25 7.28
C SER A 73 15.82 -29.90 7.49
N ASP A 74 16.61 -29.91 6.42
CA ASP A 74 18.05 -29.63 6.48
C ASP A 74 18.38 -28.15 6.20
N ASN A 75 17.35 -27.33 5.92
CA ASN A 75 17.42 -25.92 5.52
C ASN A 75 18.32 -25.69 4.30
N ARG A 76 18.32 -26.60 3.33
CA ARG A 76 18.99 -26.44 2.03
C ARG A 76 18.03 -26.78 0.91
N LEU A 77 18.00 -25.94 -0.11
CA LEU A 77 17.18 -26.19 -1.28
C LEU A 77 17.94 -27.16 -2.19
N ASP A 78 17.64 -28.45 -2.06
CA ASP A 78 18.29 -29.50 -2.83
C ASP A 78 17.91 -29.42 -4.32
N VAL A 79 18.67 -30.12 -5.17
CA VAL A 79 18.45 -30.10 -6.62
C VAL A 79 17.06 -30.63 -6.96
N GLY A 80 16.26 -29.83 -7.67
CA GLY A 80 14.89 -30.14 -8.04
C GLY A 80 13.85 -29.91 -6.94
N GLU A 81 14.26 -29.46 -5.75
CA GLU A 81 13.30 -29.03 -4.73
C GLU A 81 12.64 -27.70 -5.09
N ILE A 82 11.43 -27.54 -4.57
CA ILE A 82 10.63 -26.32 -4.66
C ILE A 82 10.23 -25.93 -3.25
N TRP A 83 10.67 -24.76 -2.81
CA TRP A 83 10.23 -24.18 -1.55
C TRP A 83 9.13 -23.16 -1.81
N THR A 84 8.06 -23.23 -1.02
CA THR A 84 6.89 -22.35 -1.14
C THR A 84 6.79 -21.49 0.11
N TYR A 85 6.81 -20.19 -0.07
CA TYR A 85 6.64 -19.19 0.96
C TYR A 85 5.27 -18.53 0.81
N GLY A 86 4.61 -18.27 1.94
CA GLY A 86 3.29 -17.64 1.99
C GLY A 86 3.22 -16.54 3.03
N GLY A 87 2.38 -15.55 2.75
CA GLY A 87 2.07 -14.46 3.66
C GLY A 87 0.83 -13.69 3.20
N THR A 88 0.10 -13.11 4.16
CA THR A 88 -1.09 -12.31 3.91
C THR A 88 -0.86 -10.90 4.45
N THR A 89 -1.36 -9.89 3.74
CA THR A 89 -1.35 -8.50 4.22
C THR A 89 -2.69 -7.83 3.98
N ILE A 90 -2.99 -6.80 4.77
CA ILE A 90 -4.17 -5.94 4.60
C ILE A 90 -3.72 -4.69 3.84
N VAL A 91 -4.42 -4.36 2.77
CA VAL A 91 -4.17 -3.16 1.98
C VAL A 91 -4.65 -1.93 2.75
N THR A 92 -3.75 -0.96 2.90
CA THR A 92 -4.07 0.33 3.50
C THR A 92 -4.17 1.41 2.42
N GLN A 93 -4.79 2.53 2.76
CA GLN A 93 -4.80 3.70 1.86
C GLN A 93 -3.37 4.16 1.51
N SER A 94 -2.44 4.06 2.45
CA SER A 94 -1.05 4.44 2.20
C SER A 94 -0.40 3.54 1.14
N ASP A 95 -0.78 2.26 1.08
CA ASP A 95 -0.25 1.32 0.11
C ASP A 95 -0.74 1.68 -1.29
N LEU A 96 -2.04 1.96 -1.45
CA LEU A 96 -2.59 2.46 -2.72
C LEU A 96 -1.93 3.77 -3.16
N ASP A 97 -1.67 4.67 -2.21
CA ASP A 97 -1.07 5.98 -2.50
C ASP A 97 0.43 5.88 -2.86
N THR A 98 1.16 4.84 -2.41
CA THR A 98 2.63 4.77 -2.52
C THR A 98 3.13 3.64 -3.42
N LEU A 99 2.49 2.47 -3.39
CA LEU A 99 2.81 1.31 -4.23
C LEU A 99 2.06 1.35 -5.56
N GLY A 100 0.98 2.13 -5.64
CA GLY A 100 0.11 2.21 -6.81
C GLY A 100 0.72 2.89 -8.04
N GLY A 101 1.93 3.46 -7.94
CA GLY A 101 2.70 4.06 -9.04
C GLY A 101 2.07 5.25 -9.80
N GLY A 102 0.77 5.49 -9.61
CA GLY A 102 -0.08 6.28 -10.49
C GLY A 102 -0.51 5.58 -11.79
N ASP A 103 -0.10 4.34 -12.04
CA ASP A 103 -0.50 3.53 -13.22
C ASP A 103 -1.78 2.73 -12.98
N GLY A 104 -2.14 2.53 -11.71
CA GLY A 104 -3.40 1.90 -11.33
C GLY A 104 -3.25 0.46 -10.85
N ASP A 105 -2.02 0.01 -10.58
CA ASP A 105 -1.73 -1.33 -10.09
C ASP A 105 -0.88 -1.25 -8.80
N ILE A 106 -1.09 -2.14 -7.83
CA ILE A 106 -0.11 -2.34 -6.74
C ILE A 106 0.99 -3.24 -7.28
N ASP A 107 2.21 -2.73 -7.26
CA ASP A 107 3.42 -3.49 -7.56
C ASP A 107 4.02 -4.07 -6.28
N ASN A 108 4.14 -5.40 -6.20
CA ASN A 108 4.86 -6.02 -5.10
C ASN A 108 6.00 -6.91 -5.58
N THR A 109 7.24 -6.58 -5.20
CA THR A 109 8.46 -7.33 -5.56
C THR A 109 9.06 -8.06 -4.36
N ALA A 110 9.24 -9.39 -4.47
CA ALA A 110 10.01 -10.19 -3.51
C ALA A 110 11.45 -10.39 -4.00
N THR A 111 12.39 -10.54 -3.06
CA THR A 111 13.81 -10.82 -3.30
C THR A 111 14.22 -12.13 -2.63
N VAL A 112 14.94 -12.98 -3.37
CA VAL A 112 15.49 -14.25 -2.91
C VAL A 112 17.02 -14.21 -2.98
N THR A 113 17.68 -14.63 -1.90
CA THR A 113 19.14 -14.72 -1.83
C THR A 113 19.58 -16.13 -1.48
N SER A 114 20.79 -16.52 -1.93
CA SER A 114 21.49 -17.74 -1.48
C SER A 114 23.01 -17.49 -1.48
N ASP A 115 23.79 -18.43 -0.95
CA ASP A 115 25.25 -18.31 -0.98
C ASP A 115 25.85 -18.56 -2.37
N GLN A 116 25.15 -19.28 -3.25
CA GLN A 116 25.67 -19.72 -4.55
C GLN A 116 25.23 -18.83 -5.72
N LEU A 117 24.24 -17.97 -5.52
CA LEU A 117 23.67 -17.13 -6.58
C LEU A 117 23.55 -15.68 -6.13
N PRO A 118 23.70 -14.71 -7.05
CA PRO A 118 23.28 -13.34 -6.80
C PRO A 118 21.79 -13.29 -6.40
N PRO A 119 21.35 -12.21 -5.73
CA PRO A 119 19.94 -12.00 -5.46
C PRO A 119 19.09 -12.07 -6.74
N GLN A 120 17.94 -12.72 -6.65
CA GLN A 120 16.92 -12.74 -7.70
C GLN A 120 15.63 -12.13 -7.19
N THR A 121 14.79 -11.63 -8.09
CA THR A 121 13.52 -10.99 -7.75
C THR A 121 12.38 -11.61 -8.55
N ALA A 122 11.19 -11.57 -7.96
CA ALA A 122 9.94 -11.85 -8.64
C ALA A 122 8.87 -10.89 -8.15
N ASP A 123 8.08 -10.37 -9.09
CA ASP A 123 7.04 -9.38 -8.89
C ASP A 123 5.67 -9.90 -9.31
N HIS A 124 4.64 -9.24 -8.81
CA HIS A 124 3.26 -9.44 -9.22
C HIS A 124 2.49 -8.14 -9.04
N GLU A 125 1.63 -7.84 -10.00
CA GLU A 125 0.83 -6.62 -10.06
C GLU A 125 -0.64 -6.96 -9.83
N LEU A 126 -1.36 -6.12 -9.09
CA LEU A 126 -2.81 -6.24 -8.90
C LEU A 126 -3.52 -4.92 -9.20
N PRO A 127 -4.58 -4.93 -10.03
CA PRO A 127 -5.29 -3.71 -10.39
C PRO A 127 -6.05 -3.10 -9.22
N ILE A 128 -5.83 -1.81 -9.04
CA ILE A 128 -6.51 -0.98 -8.07
C ILE A 128 -7.91 -0.62 -8.58
N ALA A 129 -8.91 -0.77 -7.71
CA ALA A 129 -10.25 -0.32 -8.03
C ALA A 129 -10.26 1.21 -8.21
N PRO A 130 -10.87 1.74 -9.29
CA PRO A 130 -11.03 3.18 -9.48
C PRO A 130 -12.13 3.73 -8.57
N VAL A 131 -11.90 3.69 -7.27
CA VAL A 131 -12.82 4.23 -6.26
C VAL A 131 -12.60 5.74 -6.18
N SER A 132 -13.69 6.49 -6.37
CA SER A 132 -13.74 7.92 -6.05
C SER A 132 -14.35 8.09 -4.67
N ALA A 133 -13.54 8.45 -3.68
CA ALA A 133 -14.00 8.64 -2.29
C ALA A 133 -13.37 9.88 -1.66
N LEU A 134 -14.18 10.68 -0.97
CA LEU A 134 -13.72 11.81 -0.17
C LEU A 134 -14.14 11.62 1.27
N GLU A 135 -13.20 11.85 2.18
CA GLU A 135 -13.50 12.04 3.60
C GLU A 135 -13.51 13.55 3.90
N ILE A 136 -14.55 14.01 4.61
CA ILE A 136 -14.68 15.40 5.07
C ILE A 136 -14.80 15.39 6.59
N LYS A 137 -13.94 16.16 7.27
CA LYS A 137 -13.99 16.32 8.72
C LYS A 137 -13.99 17.80 9.08
N LYS A 138 -14.87 18.18 10.01
CA LYS A 138 -15.03 19.53 10.57
C LYS A 138 -14.68 19.50 12.06
N THR A 139 -13.81 20.39 12.49
CA THR A 139 -13.46 20.57 13.92
C THR A 139 -13.50 22.04 14.29
N ALA A 140 -13.96 22.35 15.50
CA ALA A 140 -13.99 23.70 16.05
C ALA A 140 -12.95 23.86 17.17
N THR A 141 -12.31 25.02 17.25
CA THR A 141 -11.52 25.40 18.41
C THR A 141 -12.43 25.75 19.59
N VAL A 142 -11.83 25.84 20.78
CA VAL A 142 -12.55 26.34 21.96
C VAL A 142 -12.89 27.81 21.72
N PRO A 143 -14.15 28.24 21.94
CA PRO A 143 -14.55 29.63 21.74
C PRO A 143 -13.74 30.60 22.58
N VAL A 144 -13.31 31.69 21.96
CA VAL A 144 -12.68 32.82 22.64
C VAL A 144 -13.69 33.94 22.82
N GLN A 145 -14.00 34.28 24.08
CA GLN A 145 -14.86 35.43 24.38
C GLN A 145 -14.14 36.74 24.00
N GLN A 146 -14.77 37.53 23.13
CA GLN A 146 -14.28 38.85 22.72
C GLN A 146 -14.97 39.95 23.55
N PHE A 147 -16.27 39.80 23.77
CA PHE A 147 -17.12 40.66 24.59
C PHE A 147 -18.16 39.79 25.33
N PRO A 148 -18.90 40.30 26.32
CA PRO A 148 -19.77 39.48 27.18
C PRO A 148 -20.69 38.50 26.43
N THR A 149 -21.20 38.91 25.26
CA THR A 149 -22.08 38.10 24.41
C THR A 149 -21.48 37.79 23.03
N VAL A 150 -20.19 38.04 22.82
CA VAL A 150 -19.53 37.85 21.51
C VAL A 150 -18.38 36.87 21.67
N PHE A 151 -18.42 35.79 20.90
CA PHE A 151 -17.41 34.74 20.88
C PHE A 151 -16.87 34.58 19.47
N SER A 152 -15.59 34.24 19.37
CA SER A 152 -14.91 33.87 18.13
C SER A 152 -14.58 32.39 18.17
N TYR A 153 -14.75 31.71 17.03
CA TYR A 153 -14.39 30.32 16.80
C TYR A 153 -13.51 30.28 15.56
N ASP A 154 -12.49 29.43 15.60
CA ASP A 154 -11.80 28.98 14.40
C ASP A 154 -12.27 27.57 14.13
N TYR A 155 -12.52 27.27 12.86
CA TYR A 155 -12.79 25.90 12.47
C TYR A 155 -11.79 25.45 11.41
N GLN A 156 -11.67 24.13 11.31
CA GLN A 156 -10.85 23.48 10.31
C GLN A 156 -11.68 22.42 9.59
N LEU A 157 -11.81 22.57 8.28
CA LEU A 157 -12.28 21.51 7.38
C LEU A 157 -11.09 20.85 6.72
N THR A 158 -11.01 19.53 6.86
CA THR A 158 -10.07 18.71 6.11
C THR A 158 -10.85 17.88 5.12
N VAL A 159 -10.49 17.98 3.84
CA VAL A 159 -10.97 17.09 2.78
C VAL A 159 -9.81 16.21 2.36
N ARG A 160 -10.01 14.89 2.39
CA ARG A 160 -9.00 13.92 1.97
C ARG A 160 -9.58 13.07 0.85
N ASN A 161 -8.84 12.91 -0.25
CA ASN A 161 -9.11 11.84 -1.20
C ASN A 161 -8.69 10.51 -0.58
N THR A 162 -9.67 9.63 -0.37
CA THR A 162 -9.48 8.28 0.17
C THR A 162 -9.76 7.23 -0.90
N GLY A 163 -9.78 7.65 -2.16
CA GLY A 163 -9.95 6.76 -3.30
C GLY A 163 -8.76 6.87 -4.25
N ALA A 164 -8.58 5.86 -5.09
CA ALA A 164 -7.48 5.79 -6.05
C ALA A 164 -7.62 6.80 -7.22
N VAL A 165 -8.79 7.40 -7.41
CA VAL A 165 -9.04 8.36 -8.48
C VAL A 165 -8.68 9.77 -8.03
N THR A 166 -7.80 10.45 -8.78
CA THR A 166 -7.56 11.89 -8.56
C THR A 166 -8.84 12.69 -8.75
N GLN A 167 -9.27 13.37 -7.69
CA GLN A 167 -10.47 14.20 -7.73
C GLN A 167 -10.14 15.64 -8.09
N THR A 168 -10.93 16.21 -8.99
CA THR A 168 -10.76 17.59 -9.45
C THR A 168 -12.05 18.38 -9.23
N GLY A 169 -11.96 19.71 -9.18
CA GLY A 169 -13.13 20.56 -9.02
C GLY A 169 -13.83 20.46 -7.66
N ILE A 170 -13.14 19.95 -6.63
CA ILE A 170 -13.69 19.89 -5.27
C ILE A 170 -14.08 21.31 -4.81
N ARG A 171 -15.34 21.43 -4.35
CA ARG A 171 -15.92 22.64 -3.78
C ARG A 171 -16.44 22.35 -2.39
N ILE A 172 -16.05 23.17 -1.42
CA ILE A 172 -16.56 23.11 -0.05
C ILE A 172 -17.57 24.26 0.13
N SER A 173 -18.68 23.96 0.79
CA SER A 173 -19.72 24.90 1.24
C SER A 173 -20.07 24.57 2.69
N ASP A 174 -20.35 25.57 3.49
CA ASP A 174 -20.85 25.42 4.87
C ASP A 174 -21.88 26.53 5.13
N ASP A 175 -22.91 26.25 5.94
CA ASP A 175 -23.99 27.20 6.26
C ASP A 175 -24.09 27.39 7.78
N VAL A 176 -23.18 28.21 8.29
CA VAL A 176 -23.05 28.67 9.67
C VAL A 176 -24.25 29.48 10.10
N ALA A 177 -24.81 30.32 9.22
CA ALA A 177 -25.91 31.20 9.57
C ALA A 177 -27.11 30.39 10.10
N ALA A 178 -27.39 29.23 9.49
CA ALA A 178 -28.37 28.29 10.00
C ALA A 178 -27.92 27.59 11.30
N ALA A 179 -26.63 27.24 11.42
CA ALA A 179 -26.09 26.48 12.54
C ALA A 179 -26.01 27.26 13.87
N VAL A 180 -25.86 28.60 13.83
CA VAL A 180 -25.67 29.42 15.05
C VAL A 180 -26.93 30.15 15.52
N ALA A 181 -28.07 29.99 14.85
CA ALA A 181 -29.32 30.62 15.28
C ALA A 181 -29.70 30.17 16.73
N PRO A 182 -30.12 31.10 17.62
CA PRO A 182 -30.52 32.48 17.36
C PRO A 182 -29.39 33.53 17.45
N ALA A 183 -28.14 33.11 17.64
CA ALA A 183 -27.01 34.05 17.61
C ALA A 183 -26.84 34.65 16.20
N VAL A 184 -26.30 35.87 16.13
CA VAL A 184 -26.06 36.59 14.89
C VAL A 184 -24.57 36.56 14.57
N LEU A 185 -24.23 36.21 13.33
CA LEU A 185 -22.86 36.27 12.84
C LEU A 185 -22.40 37.73 12.75
N ILE A 186 -21.30 38.07 13.42
CA ILE A 186 -20.72 39.41 13.36
C ILE A 186 -19.54 39.37 12.39
N GLY A 187 -19.81 39.67 11.12
CA GLY A 187 -18.81 39.74 10.05
C GLY A 187 -18.96 38.64 9.00
N THR A 188 -18.12 38.71 7.96
CA THR A 188 -17.95 37.63 6.98
C THR A 188 -16.79 36.76 7.43
N PRO A 189 -16.99 35.45 7.61
CA PRO A 189 -15.90 34.56 7.98
C PRO A 189 -14.82 34.55 6.90
N SER A 190 -13.56 34.52 7.33
CA SER A 190 -12.42 34.43 6.43
C SER A 190 -11.97 32.99 6.32
N ALA A 191 -11.75 32.55 5.09
CA ALA A 191 -11.29 31.21 4.82
C ALA A 191 -9.84 31.18 4.36
N VAL A 192 -9.06 30.23 4.85
CA VAL A 192 -7.72 29.94 4.32
C VAL A 192 -7.74 28.54 3.72
N VAL A 193 -7.52 28.47 2.41
CA VAL A 193 -7.43 27.19 1.68
C VAL A 193 -5.98 26.80 1.52
N SER A 194 -5.69 25.54 1.81
CA SER A 194 -4.39 24.93 1.50
C SER A 194 -4.59 23.47 1.10
N GLY A 195 -3.61 22.88 0.40
CA GLY A 195 -3.58 21.44 0.15
C GLY A 195 -4.36 20.92 -1.06
N PHE A 196 -5.10 21.74 -1.83
CA PHE A 196 -5.66 21.31 -3.11
C PHE A 196 -4.60 21.39 -4.22
N ALA A 197 -4.49 20.33 -5.03
CA ALA A 197 -3.84 20.40 -6.34
C ALA A 197 -4.88 20.83 -7.40
N GLY A 198 -4.51 21.73 -8.32
CA GLY A 198 -5.38 22.17 -9.42
C GLY A 198 -6.45 23.21 -9.03
N SER A 199 -7.65 23.12 -9.62
CA SER A 199 -8.72 24.13 -9.51
C SER A 199 -9.64 23.98 -8.29
N GLY A 200 -9.27 23.13 -7.32
CA GLY A 200 -10.01 22.94 -6.08
C GLY A 200 -10.04 24.22 -5.23
N GLY A 201 -11.10 24.42 -4.45
CA GLY A 201 -11.18 25.60 -3.61
C GLY A 201 -12.53 25.82 -2.97
N ILE A 202 -12.60 26.90 -2.22
CA ILE A 202 -13.79 27.32 -1.50
C ILE A 202 -14.78 28.01 -2.45
N ASN A 203 -16.06 27.64 -2.37
CA ASN A 203 -17.10 28.30 -3.14
C ASN A 203 -17.57 29.60 -2.45
N GLY A 204 -18.34 30.43 -3.15
CA GLY A 204 -18.85 31.70 -2.59
C GLY A 204 -19.90 31.54 -1.48
N GLY A 205 -20.30 30.31 -1.15
CA GLY A 205 -21.22 29.98 -0.06
C GLY A 205 -20.51 29.28 1.10
N TYR A 206 -19.18 29.37 1.20
CA TYR A 206 -18.45 28.96 2.39
C TYR A 206 -18.29 30.15 3.32
N ASP A 207 -18.57 29.90 4.57
CA ASP A 207 -18.59 30.90 5.63
C ASP A 207 -17.66 30.50 6.77
N GLY A 208 -16.47 29.97 6.45
CA GLY A 208 -15.32 30.00 7.36
C GLY A 208 -15.42 29.13 8.61
N SER A 209 -16.44 28.29 8.71
CA SER A 209 -16.49 27.21 9.71
C SER A 209 -16.05 25.88 9.14
#